data_AF-A0A392ML02-F1
#
_entry.id   AF-A0A392ML02-F1
#
_cell.length_a   1.000
_cell.length_b   1.000
_cell.length_c   1.000
_cell.angle_alpha   90.00
_cell.angle_beta   90.00
_cell.angle_gamma   90.00
#
_symmetry.space_group_name_H-M   'P 1'
#
loop_
_entity.id
_entity.type
_entity.pdbx_description
1 polymer ?
#
loop_
_entity_poly.entity_id
_entity_poly.type
_entity_poly.pdbx_seq_one_letter_code
_entity_poly.pdbx_strand_id
1 'polypeptide(L)'
;ALEVIEHEQKAQLVRELDGNIMRCVRDQNGNHVIQKCIESIPIKKIGFILSAFRGQVANLSMHPYGCRVVQRILEHCTDEVQCQFIVDEILESVCSLAQDQYGNYVTQVHIRKRMNSWRQICM
;
A
#
# COMPACT_ATOMS: atom_id res chain seq x y z
N ALA A 1 -5.48 -1.99 21.51
CA ALA A 1 -5.95 -3.39 21.32
C ALA A 1 -5.06 -4.24 20.38
N LEU A 2 -4.42 -3.67 19.35
CA LEU A 2 -3.53 -4.42 18.43
C LEU A 2 -2.05 -4.50 18.84
N GLU A 3 -1.67 -3.92 19.97
CA GLU A 3 -0.26 -3.84 20.41
C GLU A 3 0.25 -5.09 21.16
N VAL A 4 -0.62 -6.01 21.56
CA VAL A 4 -0.28 -7.10 22.50
C VAL A 4 -0.40 -8.52 21.89
N ILE A 5 -0.67 -8.62 20.58
CA ILE A 5 -0.95 -9.90 19.91
C ILE A 5 0.28 -10.33 19.08
N GLU A 6 0.71 -11.59 19.23
CA GLU A 6 1.78 -12.20 18.44
C GLU A 6 1.46 -12.18 16.93
N HIS A 7 2.49 -12.08 16.09
CA HIS A 7 2.33 -11.95 14.63
C HIS A 7 1.52 -13.10 13.99
N GLU A 8 1.51 -14.29 14.58
CA GLU A 8 0.76 -15.46 14.10
C GLU A 8 -0.76 -15.26 14.25
N GLN A 9 -1.23 -14.77 15.41
CA GLN A 9 -2.65 -14.53 15.68
C GLN A 9 -3.18 -13.32 14.88
N LYS A 10 -2.35 -12.29 14.67
CA LYS A 10 -2.68 -11.16 13.78
C LYS A 10 -2.91 -11.63 12.34
N ALA A 11 -2.05 -12.51 11.83
CA ALA A 11 -2.18 -13.04 10.48
C ALA A 11 -3.47 -13.86 10.30
N GLN A 12 -3.88 -14.64 11.31
CA GLN A 12 -5.11 -15.42 11.27
C GLN A 12 -6.36 -14.53 11.18
N LEU A 13 -6.44 -13.47 12.01
CA LEU A 13 -7.55 -12.51 11.97
C LEU A 13 -7.60 -11.75 10.65
N VAL A 14 -6.44 -11.40 10.10
CA VAL A 14 -6.38 -10.66 8.84
C VAL A 14 -6.90 -11.48 7.66
N ARG A 15 -6.80 -12.81 7.69
CA ARG A 15 -7.40 -13.67 6.66
C ARG A 15 -8.93 -13.54 6.57
N GLU A 16 -9.62 -13.17 7.64
CA GLU A 16 -11.07 -12.96 7.60
C GLU A 16 -11.47 -11.75 6.73
N LEU A 17 -10.51 -10.86 6.44
CA LEU A 17 -10.72 -9.72 5.54
C LEU A 17 -10.62 -10.10 4.06
N ASP A 18 -10.20 -11.34 3.75
CA ASP A 18 -10.12 -11.81 2.37
C ASP A 18 -11.50 -11.74 1.69
N GLY A 19 -11.53 -11.29 0.45
CA GLY A 19 -12.76 -10.95 -0.28
C GLY A 19 -13.43 -9.60 0.09
N ASN A 20 -13.04 -8.94 1.19
CA ASN A 20 -13.60 -7.65 1.63
C ASN A 20 -12.60 -6.48 1.58
N ILE A 21 -11.36 -6.71 1.14
CA ILE A 21 -10.27 -5.73 1.16
C ILE A 21 -10.66 -4.39 0.53
N MET A 22 -11.23 -4.40 -0.68
CA MET A 22 -11.59 -3.17 -1.39
C MET A 22 -12.66 -2.36 -0.67
N ARG A 23 -13.59 -3.03 0.02
CA ARG A 23 -14.59 -2.37 0.86
C ARG A 23 -13.92 -1.73 2.08
N CYS A 24 -13.01 -2.44 2.73
CA CYS A 24 -12.26 -1.92 3.88
C CYS A 24 -11.40 -0.70 3.50
N VAL A 25 -10.70 -0.74 2.38
CA VAL A 25 -9.84 0.38 1.91
C VAL A 25 -10.64 1.65 1.66
N ARG A 26 -11.89 1.53 1.20
CA ARG A 26 -12.78 2.67 0.93
C ARG A 26 -13.62 3.09 2.13
N ASP A 27 -13.52 2.38 3.25
CA ASP A 27 -14.23 2.70 4.49
C ASP A 27 -13.41 3.64 5.38
N GLN A 28 -14.09 4.57 6.07
CA GLN A 28 -13.47 5.56 6.94
C GLN A 28 -12.70 4.95 8.13
N ASN A 29 -13.09 3.75 8.59
CA ASN A 29 -12.45 3.02 9.68
C ASN A 29 -11.62 1.84 9.14
N GLY A 30 -12.16 1.13 8.14
CA GLY A 30 -11.53 -0.04 7.53
C GLY A 30 -10.16 0.26 6.95
N ASN A 31 -9.95 1.47 6.41
CA ASN A 31 -8.65 1.85 5.86
C ASN A 31 -7.54 1.83 6.93
N HIS A 32 -7.86 2.20 8.17
CA HIS A 32 -6.89 2.16 9.28
C HIS A 32 -6.51 0.73 9.65
N VAL A 33 -7.46 -0.20 9.56
CA VAL A 33 -7.20 -1.63 9.78
C VAL A 33 -6.22 -2.14 8.72
N ILE A 34 -6.47 -1.85 7.44
CA ILE A 34 -5.58 -2.28 6.35
C ILE A 34 -4.18 -1.67 6.48
N GLN A 35 -4.07 -0.38 6.80
CA GLN A 35 -2.79 0.28 7.08
C GLN A 35 -2.04 -0.44 8.20
N LYS A 36 -2.72 -0.76 9.31
CA LYS A 36 -2.08 -1.45 10.43
C LYS A 36 -1.61 -2.86 10.07
N CYS A 37 -2.36 -3.56 9.21
CA CYS A 37 -1.95 -4.85 8.68
C CYS A 37 -0.63 -4.74 7.90
N ILE A 38 -0.52 -3.74 7.02
CA ILE A 38 0.67 -3.48 6.21
C ILE A 38 1.89 -3.12 7.08
N GLU A 39 1.68 -2.34 8.14
CA GLU A 39 2.77 -1.93 9.05
C GLU A 39 3.23 -3.07 9.97
N SER A 40 2.32 -3.93 10.41
CA SER A 40 2.55 -4.84 11.53
C SER A 40 2.72 -6.30 11.13
N ILE A 41 2.46 -6.65 9.87
CA ILE A 41 2.50 -8.04 9.40
C ILE A 41 3.43 -8.11 8.19
N PRO A 42 4.35 -9.10 8.13
CA PRO A 42 5.19 -9.29 6.96
C PRO A 42 4.37 -9.39 5.68
N ILE A 43 4.77 -8.65 4.65
CA ILE A 43 4.08 -8.58 3.34
C ILE A 43 3.77 -9.97 2.77
N LYS A 44 4.68 -10.93 2.94
CA LYS A 44 4.49 -12.34 2.52
C LYS A 44 3.24 -13.00 3.11
N LYS A 45 2.81 -12.61 4.32
CA LYS A 45 1.61 -13.13 5.00
C LYS A 45 0.32 -12.38 4.59
N ILE A 46 0.43 -11.22 3.95
CA ILE A 46 -0.70 -10.37 3.53
C ILE A 46 -0.74 -10.16 2.00
N GLY A 47 -0.17 -11.09 1.23
CA GLY A 47 -0.14 -11.00 -0.23
C GLY A 47 -1.53 -10.87 -0.87
N PHE A 48 -2.57 -11.45 -0.26
CA PHE A 48 -3.96 -11.30 -0.73
C PHE A 48 -4.46 -9.85 -0.63
N ILE A 49 -3.99 -9.08 0.36
CA ILE A 49 -4.27 -7.64 0.45
C ILE A 49 -3.64 -6.94 -0.74
N LEU A 50 -2.37 -7.20 -1.05
CA LEU A 50 -1.70 -6.59 -2.20
C LEU A 50 -2.39 -6.97 -3.52
N SER A 51 -2.71 -8.25 -3.71
CA SER A 51 -3.39 -8.73 -4.91
C SER A 51 -4.73 -8.02 -5.17
N ALA A 52 -5.45 -7.61 -4.13
CA ALA A 52 -6.70 -6.86 -4.27
C ALA A 52 -6.51 -5.46 -4.88
N PHE A 53 -5.30 -4.89 -4.84
CA PHE A 53 -5.00 -3.56 -5.40
C PHE A 53 -4.71 -3.61 -6.90
N ARG A 54 -4.42 -4.79 -7.46
CA ARG A 54 -4.04 -4.94 -8.87
C ARG A 54 -5.15 -4.43 -9.80
N GLY A 55 -4.78 -3.55 -10.73
CA GLY A 55 -5.66 -2.87 -11.66
C GLY A 55 -6.50 -1.74 -11.04
N GLN A 56 -6.24 -1.38 -9.78
CA GLN A 56 -6.99 -0.34 -9.05
C GLN A 56 -6.06 0.68 -8.38
N VAL A 57 -4.74 0.58 -8.56
CA VAL A 57 -3.78 1.39 -7.81
C VAL A 57 -3.95 2.87 -8.11
N ALA A 58 -4.08 3.24 -9.39
CA ALA A 58 -4.30 4.62 -9.80
C ALA A 58 -5.59 5.20 -9.20
N ASN A 59 -6.72 4.47 -9.31
CA ASN A 59 -8.01 4.88 -8.75
C ASN A 59 -7.96 5.05 -7.23
N LEU A 60 -7.32 4.10 -6.52
CA LEU A 60 -7.18 4.18 -5.07
C LEU A 60 -6.24 5.29 -4.64
N SER A 61 -5.23 5.61 -5.44
CA SER A 61 -4.30 6.71 -5.18
C SER A 61 -4.97 8.09 -5.21
N MET A 62 -6.07 8.22 -5.97
CA MET A 62 -6.91 9.43 -6.01
C MET A 62 -8.10 9.37 -5.02
N HIS A 63 -8.19 8.33 -4.19
CA HIS A 63 -9.25 8.18 -3.20
C HIS A 63 -8.83 8.76 -1.84
N PRO A 64 -9.69 9.50 -1.11
CA PRO A 64 -9.34 10.15 0.16
C PRO A 64 -8.76 9.20 1.22
N TYR A 65 -9.24 7.95 1.26
CA TYR A 65 -8.72 6.91 2.16
C TYR A 65 -7.74 5.96 1.47
N GLY A 66 -7.92 5.72 0.17
CA GLY A 66 -7.15 4.73 -0.58
C GLY A 66 -5.70 5.18 -0.75
N CYS A 67 -5.48 6.48 -0.94
CA CYS A 67 -4.16 7.06 -1.14
C CYS A 67 -3.24 6.80 0.06
N ARG A 68 -3.79 6.79 1.28
CA ARG A 68 -3.07 6.50 2.52
C ARG A 68 -2.62 5.04 2.56
N VAL A 69 -3.47 4.13 2.11
CA VAL A 69 -3.13 2.70 2.06
C VAL A 69 -2.06 2.45 1.01
N VAL A 70 -2.16 3.05 -0.19
CA VAL A 70 -1.13 2.93 -1.24
C VAL A 70 0.21 3.47 -0.75
N GLN A 71 0.23 4.61 -0.05
CA GLN A 71 1.45 5.15 0.56
C GLN A 71 2.05 4.17 1.57
N ARG A 72 1.25 3.57 2.46
CA ARG A 72 1.74 2.57 3.42
C ARG A 72 2.33 1.35 2.74
N ILE A 73 1.69 0.85 1.66
CA ILE A 73 2.23 -0.25 0.86
C ILE A 73 3.58 0.14 0.28
N LEU A 74 3.66 1.30 -0.38
CA LEU A 74 4.92 1.77 -0.95
C LEU A 74 6.01 1.93 0.10
N GLU A 75 5.70 2.36 1.32
CA GLU A 75 6.67 2.55 2.41
C GLU A 75 7.17 1.22 3.00
N HIS A 76 6.27 0.27 3.27
CA HIS A 76 6.58 -0.95 4.02
C HIS A 76 6.85 -2.17 3.12
N CYS A 77 6.56 -2.09 1.83
CA CYS A 77 6.90 -3.15 0.92
C CYS A 77 8.41 -3.19 0.68
N THR A 78 9.03 -4.28 1.13
CA THR A 78 10.44 -4.63 0.93
C THR A 78 10.63 -5.69 -0.15
N ASP A 79 9.55 -6.34 -0.59
CA ASP A 79 9.56 -7.31 -1.68
C ASP A 79 9.30 -6.58 -3.01
N GLU A 80 10.37 -6.26 -3.73
CA GLU A 80 10.30 -5.52 -4.99
C GLU A 80 9.44 -6.25 -6.02
N VAL A 81 9.51 -7.59 -6.07
CA VAL A 81 8.75 -8.40 -7.04
C VAL A 81 7.27 -8.32 -6.76
N GLN A 82 6.85 -8.47 -5.50
CA GLN A 82 5.42 -8.40 -5.17
C GLN A 82 4.82 -7.01 -5.37
N CYS A 83 5.61 -5.95 -5.18
CA CYS A 83 5.12 -4.57 -5.29
C CYS A 83 5.41 -3.89 -6.62
N GLN A 84 6.09 -4.57 -7.56
CA GLN A 84 6.43 -4.00 -8.86
C GLN A 84 5.18 -3.54 -9.63
N PHE A 85 4.11 -4.33 -9.62
CA PHE A 85 2.87 -3.96 -10.33
C PHE A 85 2.27 -2.64 -9.80
N ILE A 86 2.43 -2.34 -8.51
CA ILE A 86 1.95 -1.09 -7.91
C ILE A 86 2.72 0.09 -8.45
N VAL A 87 4.04 -0.08 -8.58
CA VAL A 87 4.91 0.93 -9.18
C VAL A 87 4.54 1.13 -10.65
N ASP A 88 4.35 0.05 -11.40
CA ASP A 88 4.02 0.12 -12.83
C ASP A 88 2.72 0.88 -13.06
N GLU A 89 1.64 0.55 -12.33
CA GLU A 89 0.35 1.24 -12.43
C GLU A 89 0.44 2.73 -12.04
N ILE A 90 1.28 3.08 -11.05
CA ILE A 90 1.53 4.49 -10.69
C ILE A 90 2.25 5.22 -11.84
N LEU A 91 3.25 4.58 -12.46
CA LEU A 91 4.01 5.18 -13.55
C LEU A 91 3.14 5.38 -14.80
N GLU A 92 2.25 4.45 -15.12
CA GLU A 92 1.28 4.58 -16.21
C GLU A 92 0.36 5.79 -16.04
N SER A 93 0.01 6.13 -14.79
CA SER A 93 -0.91 7.23 -14.45
C SER A 93 -0.22 8.43 -13.81
N VAL A 94 1.11 8.55 -13.90
CA VAL A 94 1.90 9.49 -13.07
C VAL A 94 1.51 10.95 -13.28
N CYS A 95 1.22 11.35 -14.51
CA CYS A 95 0.82 12.72 -14.85
C CYS A 95 -0.52 13.10 -14.20
N SER A 96 -1.50 12.20 -14.30
CA SER A 96 -2.82 12.38 -13.69
C SER A 96 -2.73 12.38 -12.17
N LEU A 97 -1.94 11.47 -11.59
CA LEU A 97 -1.72 11.40 -10.15
C LEU A 97 -1.02 12.65 -9.62
N ALA A 98 -0.02 13.19 -10.32
CA ALA A 98 0.70 14.38 -9.90
C ALA A 98 -0.19 15.64 -9.81
N GLN A 99 -1.28 15.69 -10.60
CA GLN A 99 -2.23 16.80 -10.61
C GLN A 99 -3.42 16.58 -9.68
N ASP A 100 -3.63 15.36 -9.18
CA ASP A 100 -4.72 15.03 -8.28
C ASP A 100 -4.44 15.48 -6.84
N GLN A 101 -5.50 15.88 -6.12
CA GLN A 101 -5.44 16.39 -4.75
C GLN A 101 -4.88 15.38 -3.72
N TYR A 102 -4.99 14.08 -4.00
CA TYR A 102 -4.45 13.00 -3.16
C TYR A 102 -3.31 12.23 -3.84
N GLY A 103 -3.43 12.00 -5.15
CA GLY A 103 -2.46 11.27 -5.96
C GLY A 103 -1.07 11.89 -5.94
N ASN A 104 -0.95 13.21 -5.81
CA ASN A 104 0.33 13.91 -5.81
C ASN A 104 1.24 13.43 -4.67
N TYR A 105 0.66 13.09 -3.52
CA TYR A 105 1.40 12.57 -2.37
C TYR A 105 1.93 11.16 -2.63
N VAL A 106 1.17 10.33 -3.35
CA VAL A 106 1.59 8.98 -3.75
C VAL A 106 2.79 9.06 -4.70
N THR A 107 2.71 9.94 -5.71
CA THR A 107 3.81 10.17 -6.65
C THR A 107 5.07 10.69 -5.94
N GLN A 108 4.94 11.61 -4.98
CA GLN A 108 6.07 12.10 -4.18
C GLN A 108 6.72 10.99 -3.33
N VAL A 109 5.94 10.09 -2.72
CA VAL A 109 6.45 8.94 -1.97
C VAL A 109 7.23 8.00 -2.89
N HIS A 110 6.71 7.72 -4.08
CA HIS A 110 7.39 6.90 -5.07
C HIS A 110 8.76 7.48 -5.45
N ILE A 111 8.81 8.78 -5.81
CA ILE A 111 10.04 9.48 -6.18
C ILE A 111 11.07 9.44 -5.04
N ARG A 112 10.64 9.71 -3.80
CA ARG A 112 11.51 9.71 -2.62
C ARG A 112 12.17 8.35 -2.40
N LYS A 113 11.41 7.25 -2.52
CA LYS A 113 11.96 5.90 -2.39
C LYS A 113 12.99 5.58 -3.48
N ARG A 114 12.69 5.92 -4.74
CA ARG A 114 13.64 5.73 -5.85
C ARG A 114 14.92 6.54 -5.61
N MET A 115 14.83 7.80 -5.21
CA MET A 115 16.01 8.66 -4.98
C MET A 115 16.93 8.16 -3.87
N ASN A 116 16.37 7.53 -2.83
CA ASN A 116 17.16 6.87 -1.78
C ASN A 116 17.90 5.63 -2.31
N SER A 117 17.29 4.86 -3.22
CA SER A 117 17.95 3.75 -3.90
C SER A 117 19.07 4.23 -4.84
N TRP A 118 18.87 5.33 -5.58
CA TRP A 118 19.93 5.95 -6.41
C TRP A 118 21.12 6.46 -5.58
N ARG A 119 20.87 7.02 -4.38
CA ARG A 119 21.95 7.45 -3.48
C ARG A 119 22.81 6.29 -2.95
N GLN A 120 22.26 5.08 -2.88
CA GLN A 120 22.98 3.87 -2.46
C GLN A 120 23.85 3.27 -3.57
N ILE A 121 23.60 3.63 -4.83
CA ILE A 121 24.39 3.18 -6.00
C ILE A 121 25.56 4.14 -6.28
N CYS A 122 25.45 5.41 -5.85
CA CYS A 122 26.50 6.42 -6.05
C CYS A 122 27.45 6.61 -4.85
N MET A 123 27.43 5.71 -3.86
CA MET A 123 28.42 5.60 -2.77
C MET A 123 29.14 4.27 -2.87
#